data_AF-U9SXF8-F1
#
_entry.id   AF-U9SXF8-F1
#
_cell.length_a   1.000
_cell.length_b   1.000
_cell.length_c   1.000
_cell.angle_alpha   90.00
_cell.angle_beta   90.00
_cell.angle_gamma   90.00
#
_symmetry.space_group_name_H-M   'P 1'
#
loop_
_entity.id
_entity.type
_entity.pdbx_description
1 polymer ?
#
loop_
_entity_poly.entity_id
_entity_poly.type
_entity_poly.pdbx_seq_one_letter_code
_entity_poly.pdbx_strand_id
1 'polypeptide(L)'
;MHKLKSLFNKLNVSNKDSNSINANEASLNINHKNCSYCNKPFTKKLWCKECDPHRMIEGWTSGNNDVDKFIKDTIYDARNDTWYKFLEWVPFDRFEDVKEIGVGGFAKVYSATWIDGKAEYTRQDGEWKKTESQPIKVALKRLNGSENMSAEYLNELKIHWNYHKANDTVALKFYGMTKDPETEEFMMILQFANEGNLRSVLSHNFNNILWEDKILYLEWLAAGLKYLHELGYFHKDLHSGNILQIRTESHISDFGLSGPSNKQKSDDKICG
;
A
#
# COMPACT_ATOMS: atom_id res chain seq x y z
N MET A 1 -65.81 41.39 11.86
CA MET A 1 -66.27 42.70 11.33
C MET A 1 -66.03 43.73 12.42
N HIS A 2 -65.39 44.87 12.11
CA HIS A 2 -64.80 45.87 13.04
C HIS A 2 -63.43 45.47 13.64
N LYS A 3 -62.31 46.01 13.12
CA LYS A 3 -61.66 47.35 13.32
C LYS A 3 -60.74 47.30 14.58
N LEU A 4 -59.50 47.78 14.62
CA LEU A 4 -58.62 48.57 13.74
C LEU A 4 -57.23 48.70 14.43
N LYS A 5 -56.17 48.78 13.61
CA LYS A 5 -55.00 49.69 13.66
C LYS A 5 -54.41 50.03 15.05
N SER A 6 -53.10 49.95 15.27
CA SER A 6 -52.12 50.84 14.63
C SER A 6 -50.78 50.64 15.34
N LEU A 7 -49.70 50.29 14.63
CA LEU A 7 -48.39 50.92 14.85
C LEU A 7 -47.45 50.51 13.72
N PHE A 8 -47.59 51.21 12.60
CA PHE A 8 -46.53 51.37 11.61
C PHE A 8 -46.41 52.85 11.35
N ASN A 9 -45.30 53.45 11.79
CA ASN A 9 -44.75 54.60 11.07
C ASN A 9 -43.31 54.89 11.50
N LYS A 10 -42.47 55.06 10.47
CA LYS A 10 -41.13 55.68 10.42
C LYS A 10 -40.02 54.73 10.91
N LEU A 11 -39.12 54.24 10.06
CA LEU A 11 -38.36 54.99 9.06
C LEU A 11 -38.10 54.17 7.77
N ASN A 12 -38.56 54.72 6.65
CA ASN A 12 -37.98 54.52 5.32
C ASN A 12 -36.66 55.30 5.23
N VAL A 13 -35.62 54.71 4.62
CA VAL A 13 -34.77 55.22 3.50
C VAL A 13 -33.92 54.02 3.04
N SER A 14 -34.37 53.23 2.05
CA SER A 14 -33.94 53.26 0.63
C SER A 14 -32.51 52.76 0.36
N ASN A 15 -32.37 51.55 -0.19
CA ASN A 15 -32.08 51.44 -1.63
C ASN A 15 -32.41 50.05 -2.21
N LYS A 16 -32.85 50.08 -3.47
CA LYS A 16 -33.19 48.97 -4.38
C LYS A 16 -31.96 48.04 -4.54
N ASP A 17 -32.10 46.73 -4.71
CA ASP A 17 -32.58 46.13 -5.95
C ASP A 17 -33.26 44.77 -5.76
N SER A 18 -34.28 44.59 -6.58
CA SER A 18 -34.98 43.34 -6.87
C SER A 18 -34.03 42.29 -7.47
N ASN A 19 -34.05 41.08 -6.93
CA ASN A 19 -34.09 39.89 -7.78
C ASN A 19 -34.79 38.74 -7.07
N SER A 20 -35.70 38.14 -7.83
CA SER A 20 -36.61 37.05 -7.49
C SER A 20 -35.89 35.84 -6.89
N ILE A 21 -36.42 35.35 -5.76
CA ILE A 21 -36.09 34.04 -5.22
C ILE A 21 -36.74 33.01 -6.15
N ASN A 22 -35.95 32.39 -7.02
CA ASN A 22 -36.31 31.12 -7.64
C ASN A 22 -36.09 30.01 -6.61
N ALA A 23 -37.18 29.44 -6.14
CA ALA A 23 -37.19 28.16 -5.46
C ALA A 23 -36.78 27.09 -6.49
N ASN A 24 -35.51 26.69 -6.48
CA ASN A 24 -34.98 25.38 -6.91
C ASN A 24 -33.45 25.46 -6.97
N GLU A 25 -32.81 25.33 -5.81
CA GLU A 25 -31.46 24.75 -5.67
C GLU A 25 -31.16 24.62 -4.17
N ALA A 26 -31.85 23.69 -3.52
CA ALA A 26 -31.34 23.09 -2.30
C ALA A 26 -30.21 22.12 -2.70
N SER A 27 -29.08 22.67 -3.15
CA SER A 27 -27.84 21.91 -3.31
C SER A 27 -27.06 21.98 -2.00
N LEU A 28 -26.94 20.81 -1.38
CA LEU A 28 -26.20 20.53 -0.15
C LEU A 28 -24.81 21.18 -0.15
N ASN A 29 -24.69 22.33 0.49
CA ASN A 29 -23.43 23.05 0.66
C ASN A 29 -22.75 22.57 1.95
N ILE A 30 -22.31 21.31 1.98
CA ILE A 30 -21.52 20.80 3.11
C ILE A 30 -20.06 21.24 2.92
N ASN A 31 -19.69 22.32 3.61
CA ASN A 31 -18.33 22.87 3.66
C ASN A 31 -17.37 21.89 4.39
N HIS A 32 -16.93 20.85 3.69
CA HIS A 32 -16.01 19.82 4.18
C HIS A 32 -14.51 20.22 4.12
N LYS A 33 -14.19 21.50 4.36
CA LYS A 33 -12.86 22.05 4.05
C LYS A 33 -11.80 21.88 5.14
N ASN A 34 -12.18 21.65 6.40
CA ASN A 34 -11.24 21.58 7.53
C ASN A 34 -11.29 20.24 8.26
N CYS A 35 -10.15 19.82 8.80
CA CYS A 35 -10.03 18.65 9.68
C CYS A 35 -10.80 18.87 10.99
N SER A 36 -11.61 17.91 11.44
CA SER A 36 -12.36 18.01 12.71
C SER A 36 -11.47 18.06 13.96
N TYR A 37 -10.21 17.62 13.86
CA TYR A 37 -9.28 17.53 14.99
C TYR A 37 -8.43 18.78 15.16
N CYS A 38 -7.83 19.29 14.07
CA CYS A 38 -6.95 20.47 14.15
C CYS A 38 -7.54 21.74 13.51
N ASN A 39 -8.74 21.65 12.93
CA ASN A 39 -9.43 22.73 12.23
C ASN A 39 -8.64 23.38 11.07
N LYS A 40 -7.54 22.77 10.63
CA LYS A 40 -6.76 23.22 9.47
C LYS A 40 -7.43 22.75 8.17
N PRO A 41 -7.32 23.55 7.09
CA PRO A 41 -7.85 23.18 5.79
C PRO A 41 -7.14 21.94 5.25
N PHE A 42 -7.88 21.07 4.58
CA PHE A 42 -7.30 19.94 3.88
C PHE A 42 -6.44 20.43 2.71
N THR A 43 -5.28 19.81 2.52
CA THR A 43 -4.33 20.16 1.45
C THR A 43 -4.51 19.31 0.19
N LYS A 44 -5.27 18.21 0.28
CA LYS A 44 -5.79 17.38 -0.82
C LYS A 44 -7.21 16.94 -0.46
N LYS A 45 -7.94 16.30 -1.38
CA LYS A 45 -9.24 15.71 -1.04
C LYS A 45 -9.02 14.73 0.13
N LEU A 46 -9.45 15.15 1.32
CA LEU A 46 -9.89 14.30 2.43
C LEU A 46 -8.86 13.77 3.46
N TRP A 47 -7.54 13.96 3.32
CA TRP A 47 -6.51 13.59 4.34
C TRP A 47 -5.95 14.84 5.05
N CYS A 48 -6.04 14.92 6.40
CA CYS A 48 -5.30 15.88 7.22
C CYS A 48 -3.83 15.45 7.40
N LYS A 49 -2.90 16.10 6.69
CA LYS A 49 -1.46 15.76 6.70
C LYS A 49 -0.80 15.72 8.09
N GLU A 50 -1.41 16.36 9.09
CA GLU A 50 -0.92 16.38 10.47
C GLU A 50 -1.59 15.30 11.33
N CYS A 51 -2.93 15.28 11.42
CA CYS A 51 -3.63 14.44 12.40
C CYS A 51 -3.73 12.96 12.01
N ASP A 52 -3.84 12.64 10.73
CA ASP A 52 -4.13 11.28 10.29
C ASP A 52 -2.93 10.34 10.45
N PRO A 53 -1.68 10.70 10.05
CA PRO A 53 -0.53 9.85 10.32
C PRO A 53 -0.41 9.56 11.82
N HIS A 54 -0.45 10.60 12.66
CA HIS A 54 -0.34 10.45 14.11
C HIS A 54 -1.31 9.43 14.71
N ARG A 55 -2.57 9.44 14.28
CA ARG A 55 -3.57 8.48 14.76
C ARG A 55 -3.33 7.05 14.27
N MET A 56 -2.78 6.89 13.08
CA MET A 56 -2.46 5.57 12.50
C MET A 56 -1.23 4.91 13.13
N ILE A 57 -0.34 5.71 13.74
CA ILE A 57 0.88 5.22 14.39
C ILE A 57 0.78 5.20 15.91
N GLU A 58 -0.30 5.74 16.49
CA GLU A 58 -0.56 5.69 17.92
C GLU A 58 -1.00 4.27 18.33
N GLY A 59 -0.38 3.75 19.40
CA GLY A 59 -0.83 2.51 20.05
C GLY A 59 -0.19 1.20 19.57
N TRP A 60 0.68 1.22 18.54
CA TRP A 60 1.42 0.01 18.13
C TRP A 60 2.93 0.21 18.06
N THR A 61 3.66 -0.87 18.31
CA THR A 61 5.09 -1.03 18.06
C THR A 61 5.37 -2.47 17.68
N SER A 62 6.39 -2.67 16.85
CA SER A 62 6.93 -3.98 16.52
C SER A 62 7.94 -4.51 17.54
N GLY A 63 8.35 -3.67 18.50
CA GLY A 63 9.48 -3.93 19.39
C GLY A 63 10.86 -3.71 18.73
N ASN A 64 10.91 -3.28 17.45
CA ASN A 64 12.15 -2.90 16.77
C ASN A 64 12.05 -1.47 16.21
N ASN A 65 12.96 -0.60 16.64
CA ASN A 65 12.92 0.83 16.29
C ASN A 65 13.14 1.09 14.79
N ASP A 66 13.96 0.29 14.11
CA ASP A 66 14.23 0.49 12.68
C ASP A 66 13.03 0.07 11.81
N VAL A 67 12.37 -1.03 12.17
CA VAL A 67 11.13 -1.47 11.53
C VAL A 67 9.99 -0.49 11.79
N ASP A 68 9.81 -0.07 13.05
CA ASP A 68 8.83 0.94 13.42
C ASP A 68 9.05 2.22 12.62
N LYS A 69 10.30 2.71 12.58
CA LYS A 69 10.65 3.91 11.83
C LYS A 69 10.37 3.72 10.34
N PHE A 70 10.76 2.60 9.75
CA PHE A 70 10.51 2.31 8.34
C PHE A 70 9.02 2.37 7.99
N ILE A 71 8.17 1.67 8.74
CA ILE A 71 6.72 1.65 8.51
C ILE A 71 6.13 3.05 8.75
N LYS A 72 6.50 3.72 9.84
CA LYS A 72 6.05 5.09 10.16
C LYS A 72 6.43 6.09 9.06
N ASP A 73 7.65 6.00 8.52
CA ASP A 73 8.11 6.83 7.40
C ASP A 73 7.21 6.63 6.17
N THR A 74 6.76 5.39 5.87
CA THR A 74 5.82 5.14 4.75
C THR A 74 4.46 5.82 4.95
N ILE A 75 3.94 5.83 6.18
CA ILE A 75 2.67 6.47 6.54
C ILE A 75 2.80 8.00 6.44
N TYR A 76 3.92 8.56 6.89
CA TYR A 76 4.18 9.99 6.73
C TYR A 76 4.37 10.40 5.26
N ASP A 77 5.03 9.57 4.45
CA ASP A 77 5.21 9.83 3.02
C ASP A 77 3.90 9.84 2.24
N ALA A 78 2.96 8.98 2.62
CA ALA A 78 1.64 8.88 2.00
C ALA A 78 0.88 10.22 2.01
N ARG A 79 1.21 11.15 2.92
CA ARG A 79 0.66 12.52 2.96
C ARG A 79 0.83 13.29 1.63
N ASN A 80 1.88 12.97 0.88
CA ASN A 80 2.21 13.63 -0.38
C ASN A 80 1.85 12.78 -1.61
N ASP A 81 1.50 11.51 -1.40
CA ASP A 81 1.02 10.60 -2.44
C ASP A 81 -0.44 10.96 -2.83
N THR A 82 -0.82 10.62 -4.05
CA THR A 82 -2.19 10.74 -4.56
C THR A 82 -3.02 9.50 -4.19
N TRP A 83 -2.37 8.36 -4.03
CA TRP A 83 -3.00 7.06 -3.77
C TRP A 83 -2.89 6.61 -2.32
N TYR A 84 -2.28 7.43 -1.45
CA TYR A 84 -2.33 7.22 -0.01
C TYR A 84 -1.80 5.84 0.41
N LYS A 85 -0.75 5.36 -0.28
CA LYS A 85 -0.15 4.05 -0.07
C LYS A 85 0.83 4.10 1.10
N PHE A 86 0.69 3.18 2.05
CA PHE A 86 1.63 2.97 3.16
C PHE A 86 1.64 1.49 3.56
N LEU A 87 2.62 1.10 4.36
CA LEU A 87 2.73 -0.22 4.94
C LEU A 87 2.00 -0.29 6.29
N GLU A 88 1.41 -1.45 6.60
CA GLU A 88 0.76 -1.71 7.88
C GLU A 88 1.63 -2.58 8.79
N TRP A 89 1.61 -2.31 10.09
CA TRP A 89 2.04 -3.27 11.09
C TRP A 89 0.84 -4.11 11.51
N VAL A 90 0.94 -5.44 11.41
CA VAL A 90 -0.16 -6.35 11.67
C VAL A 90 0.25 -7.35 12.76
N PRO A 91 -0.46 -7.39 13.91
CA PRO A 91 -0.27 -8.44 14.90
C PRO A 91 -0.44 -9.84 14.31
N PHE A 92 0.41 -10.79 14.71
CA PHE A 92 0.45 -12.11 14.07
C PHE A 92 -0.83 -12.93 14.26
N ASP A 93 -1.57 -12.69 15.35
CA ASP A 93 -2.85 -13.33 15.64
C ASP A 93 -3.97 -12.95 14.65
N ARG A 94 -3.73 -12.03 13.71
CA ARG A 94 -4.64 -11.68 12.61
C ARG A 94 -4.45 -12.56 11.38
N PHE A 95 -3.55 -13.54 11.43
CA PHE A 95 -3.33 -14.52 10.37
C PHE A 95 -3.83 -15.90 10.78
N GLU A 96 -4.72 -16.45 9.96
CA GLU A 96 -5.24 -17.81 10.09
C GLU A 96 -4.72 -18.71 8.98
N ASP A 97 -4.87 -20.03 9.14
CA ASP A 97 -4.48 -21.04 8.14
C ASP A 97 -3.03 -20.90 7.65
N VAL A 98 -2.11 -20.53 8.54
CA VAL A 98 -0.69 -20.35 8.23
C VAL A 98 -0.08 -21.69 7.82
N LYS A 99 0.37 -21.80 6.57
CA LYS A 99 0.94 -23.03 5.98
C LYS A 99 2.23 -22.71 5.24
N GLU A 100 3.29 -23.46 5.50
CA GLU A 100 4.53 -23.34 4.75
C GLU A 100 4.28 -23.76 3.28
N ILE A 101 4.70 -22.92 2.33
CA ILE A 101 4.53 -23.16 0.89
C ILE A 101 5.86 -23.18 0.12
N GLY A 102 6.95 -22.83 0.77
CA GLY A 102 8.28 -22.89 0.15
C GLY A 102 9.40 -22.52 1.11
N VAL A 103 10.54 -23.17 0.90
CA VAL A 103 11.80 -22.88 1.60
C VAL A 103 12.84 -22.56 0.54
N GLY A 104 13.34 -21.33 0.53
CA GLY A 104 14.47 -20.90 -0.28
C GLY A 104 15.77 -20.84 0.53
N GLY A 105 16.86 -20.45 -0.12
CA GLY A 105 18.17 -20.30 0.54
C GLY A 105 18.22 -19.21 1.62
N PHE A 106 17.33 -18.20 1.54
CA PHE A 106 17.35 -17.03 2.43
C PHE A 106 16.04 -16.79 3.20
N ALA A 107 14.96 -17.48 2.84
CA ALA A 107 13.64 -17.22 3.43
C ALA A 107 12.74 -18.46 3.41
N LYS A 108 11.90 -18.57 4.43
CA LYS A 108 10.71 -19.42 4.40
C LYS A 108 9.50 -18.60 4.00
N VAL A 109 8.62 -19.17 3.17
CA VAL A 109 7.40 -18.52 2.73
C VAL A 109 6.20 -19.34 3.19
N TYR A 110 5.23 -18.64 3.77
CA TYR A 110 3.97 -19.21 4.23
C TYR A 110 2.81 -18.57 3.46
N SER A 111 1.75 -19.33 3.19
CA SER A 111 0.45 -18.74 2.88
C SER A 111 -0.35 -18.55 4.16
N ALA A 112 -1.14 -17.49 4.24
CA ALA A 112 -2.06 -17.27 5.34
C ALA A 112 -3.31 -16.52 4.87
N THR A 113 -4.38 -16.60 5.67
CA THR A 113 -5.55 -15.75 5.55
C THR A 113 -5.39 -14.57 6.50
N TRP A 114 -5.25 -13.34 5.97
CA TRP A 114 -5.28 -12.13 6.78
C TRP A 114 -6.74 -11.73 7.00
N ILE A 115 -7.26 -11.95 8.21
CA ILE A 115 -8.70 -11.86 8.50
C ILE A 115 -9.23 -10.43 8.44
N ASP A 116 -8.40 -9.45 8.80
CA ASP A 116 -8.80 -8.04 8.72
C ASP A 116 -8.78 -7.53 7.28
N GLY A 117 -8.06 -8.20 6.36
CA GLY A 117 -7.78 -7.69 5.03
C GLY A 117 -6.91 -6.42 5.01
N LYS A 118 -6.56 -5.96 3.80
CA LYS A 118 -5.86 -4.69 3.63
C LYS A 118 -6.79 -3.55 4.03
N ALA A 119 -6.33 -2.67 4.91
CA ALA A 119 -7.15 -1.54 5.33
C ALA A 119 -7.44 -0.60 4.15
N GLU A 120 -8.71 -0.50 3.79
CA GLU A 120 -9.19 0.55 2.90
C GLU A 120 -9.81 1.65 3.75
N TYR A 121 -9.38 2.88 3.55
CA TYR A 121 -9.88 4.00 4.30
C TYR A 121 -10.90 4.76 3.44
N THR A 122 -12.12 4.86 3.94
CA THR A 122 -13.17 5.68 3.34
C THR A 122 -13.60 6.75 4.33
N ARG A 123 -14.09 7.87 3.80
CA ARG A 123 -14.56 8.97 4.64
C ARG A 123 -16.06 8.87 4.83
N GLN A 124 -16.48 8.76 6.09
CA GLN A 124 -17.88 8.86 6.50
C GLN A 124 -18.00 10.02 7.49
N ASP A 125 -18.90 10.96 7.24
CA ASP A 125 -19.21 12.09 8.14
C ASP A 125 -18.03 12.98 8.56
N GLY A 126 -16.96 13.03 7.74
CA GLY A 126 -15.78 13.86 8.03
C GLY A 126 -14.68 13.15 8.80
N GLU A 127 -14.89 11.89 9.20
CA GLU A 127 -13.88 11.05 9.84
C GLU A 127 -13.44 9.93 8.90
N TRP A 128 -12.16 9.54 9.03
CA TRP A 128 -11.65 8.33 8.39
C TRP A 128 -12.17 7.13 9.15
N LYS A 129 -12.86 6.25 8.44
CA LYS A 129 -13.15 4.92 8.94
C LYS A 129 -12.37 3.92 8.10
N LYS A 130 -11.69 3.01 8.79
CA LYS A 130 -11.28 1.76 8.18
C LYS A 130 -12.58 1.11 7.70
N THR A 131 -12.71 0.99 6.40
CA THR A 131 -13.82 0.27 5.76
C THR A 131 -13.63 -1.19 6.11
N GLU A 132 -14.71 -1.91 6.39
CA GLU A 132 -14.62 -3.35 6.60
C GLU A 132 -14.03 -4.00 5.35
N SER A 133 -12.78 -4.42 5.47
CA SER A 133 -12.10 -5.20 4.46
C SER A 133 -12.40 -6.68 4.68
N GLN A 134 -12.54 -7.41 3.58
CA GLN A 134 -12.78 -8.84 3.62
C GLN A 134 -11.45 -9.58 3.86
N PRO A 135 -11.49 -10.78 4.48
CA PRO A 135 -10.31 -11.63 4.57
C PRO A 135 -9.65 -11.83 3.22
N ILE A 136 -8.33 -11.67 3.16
CA ILE A 136 -7.55 -11.90 1.92
C ILE A 136 -6.47 -12.93 2.14
N LYS A 137 -6.17 -13.70 1.09
CA LYS A 137 -5.02 -14.61 1.10
C LYS A 137 -3.73 -13.83 0.84
N VAL A 138 -2.74 -14.03 1.68
CA VAL A 138 -1.42 -13.38 1.61
C VAL A 138 -0.29 -14.39 1.62
N ALA A 139 0.89 -13.96 1.16
CA ALA A 139 2.14 -14.65 1.39
C ALA A 139 2.91 -13.95 2.52
N LEU A 140 3.31 -14.70 3.54
CA LEU A 140 4.21 -14.26 4.61
C LEU A 140 5.62 -14.73 4.27
N LYS A 141 6.49 -13.82 3.83
CA LYS A 141 7.92 -14.12 3.59
C LYS A 141 8.69 -13.81 4.85
N ARG A 142 9.19 -14.85 5.52
CA ARG A 142 10.03 -14.74 6.71
C ARG A 142 11.44 -14.31 6.33
N LEU A 143 11.97 -13.34 7.06
CA LEU A 143 13.36 -12.90 6.96
C LEU A 143 14.16 -13.66 8.02
N ASN A 144 14.84 -14.75 7.64
CA ASN A 144 15.45 -15.67 8.61
C ASN A 144 16.57 -14.98 9.43
N GLY A 145 16.60 -15.17 10.75
CA GLY A 145 17.58 -14.51 11.62
C GLY A 145 17.39 -12.99 11.74
N SER A 146 16.20 -12.49 11.41
CA SER A 146 15.84 -11.07 11.54
C SER A 146 15.46 -10.66 12.97
N GLU A 147 15.60 -11.55 13.96
CA GLU A 147 15.47 -11.17 15.38
C GLU A 147 16.37 -9.94 15.68
N ASN A 148 17.54 -9.90 15.03
CA ASN A 148 18.41 -8.73 14.92
C ASN A 148 18.36 -8.17 13.49
N MET A 149 17.50 -7.18 13.28
CA MET A 149 17.30 -6.54 11.97
C MET A 149 18.61 -5.97 11.41
N SER A 150 19.13 -6.58 10.34
CA SER A 150 20.37 -6.15 9.70
C SER A 150 20.12 -5.02 8.67
N ALA A 151 21.19 -4.34 8.28
CA ALA A 151 21.12 -3.31 7.24
C ALA A 151 20.70 -3.88 5.88
N GLU A 152 21.07 -5.13 5.59
CA GLU A 152 20.71 -5.86 4.38
C GLU A 152 19.20 -6.13 4.32
N TYR A 153 18.59 -6.59 5.41
CA TYR A 153 17.14 -6.80 5.46
C TYR A 153 16.36 -5.49 5.32
N LEU A 154 16.78 -4.44 6.02
CA LEU A 154 16.18 -3.11 5.84
C LEU A 154 16.32 -2.59 4.41
N ASN A 155 17.41 -2.93 3.72
CA ASN A 155 17.59 -2.57 2.31
C ASN A 155 16.63 -3.34 1.39
N GLU A 156 16.44 -4.64 1.61
CA GLU A 156 15.44 -5.43 0.87
C GLU A 156 14.03 -4.84 1.04
N LEU A 157 13.62 -4.55 2.28
CA LEU A 157 12.33 -3.92 2.60
C LEU A 157 12.13 -2.59 1.86
N LYS A 158 13.17 -1.75 1.85
CA LYS A 158 13.16 -0.43 1.18
C LYS A 158 13.06 -0.57 -0.34
N ILE A 159 13.81 -1.49 -0.95
CA ILE A 159 13.76 -1.72 -2.39
C ILE A 159 12.37 -2.21 -2.79
N HIS A 160 11.84 -3.21 -2.10
CA HIS A 160 10.49 -3.72 -2.38
C HIS A 160 9.44 -2.62 -2.23
N TRP A 161 9.50 -1.83 -1.15
CA TRP A 161 8.57 -0.72 -0.94
C TRP A 161 8.68 0.35 -2.02
N ASN A 162 9.88 0.79 -2.38
CA ASN A 162 10.07 1.81 -3.42
C ASN A 162 9.56 1.32 -4.77
N TYR A 163 9.79 0.04 -5.09
CA TYR A 163 9.30 -0.60 -6.30
C TYR A 163 7.77 -0.67 -6.35
N HIS A 164 7.15 -1.16 -5.27
CA HIS A 164 5.70 -1.18 -5.10
C HIS A 164 5.05 0.21 -5.17
N LYS A 165 5.66 1.20 -4.51
CA LYS A 165 5.17 2.58 -4.51
C LYS A 165 5.23 3.22 -5.89
N ALA A 166 6.29 2.96 -6.66
CA ALA A 166 6.47 3.50 -8.00
C ALA A 166 5.43 2.97 -8.99
N ASN A 167 5.08 1.68 -8.91
CA ASN A 167 4.05 1.08 -9.75
C ASN A 167 3.43 -0.17 -9.08
N ASP A 168 2.24 -0.02 -8.51
CA ASP A 168 1.51 -1.09 -7.81
C ASP A 168 0.70 -2.01 -8.73
N THR A 169 0.72 -1.73 -10.03
CA THR A 169 0.21 -2.65 -11.06
C THR A 169 1.27 -3.69 -11.40
N VAL A 170 2.51 -3.26 -11.64
CA VAL A 170 3.62 -4.13 -12.07
C VAL A 170 4.32 -4.82 -10.91
N ALA A 171 4.55 -4.10 -9.81
CA ALA A 171 5.23 -4.66 -8.65
C ALA A 171 4.31 -5.58 -7.85
N LEU A 172 4.89 -6.65 -7.28
CA LEU A 172 4.21 -7.47 -6.30
C LEU A 172 3.84 -6.62 -5.08
N LYS A 173 2.56 -6.58 -4.70
CA LYS A 173 2.12 -5.70 -3.60
C LYS A 173 2.78 -6.10 -2.30
N PHE A 174 3.24 -5.07 -1.59
CA PHE A 174 3.78 -5.17 -0.24
C PHE A 174 2.85 -4.42 0.71
N TYR A 175 2.13 -5.18 1.52
CA TYR A 175 1.06 -4.64 2.36
C TYR A 175 1.57 -4.15 3.71
N GLY A 176 2.62 -4.78 4.24
CA GLY A 176 3.02 -4.51 5.60
C GLY A 176 3.97 -5.54 6.16
N MET A 177 4.13 -5.51 7.47
CA MET A 177 4.97 -6.45 8.20
C MET A 177 4.25 -7.02 9.41
N THR A 178 4.69 -8.21 9.80
CA THR A 178 4.31 -8.85 11.06
C THR A 178 5.55 -9.48 11.69
N LYS A 179 5.41 -10.04 12.89
CA LYS A 179 6.48 -10.76 13.59
C LYS A 179 5.93 -12.04 14.16
N ASP A 180 6.62 -13.13 13.84
CA ASP A 180 6.28 -14.46 14.32
C ASP A 180 6.54 -14.52 15.85
N PRO A 181 5.53 -14.82 16.68
CA PRO A 181 5.69 -14.85 18.14
C PRO A 181 6.49 -16.06 18.63
N GLU A 182 6.66 -17.10 17.80
CA GLU A 182 7.45 -18.28 18.18
C GLU A 182 8.94 -18.08 17.91
N THR A 183 9.28 -17.49 16.76
CA THR A 183 10.68 -17.30 16.35
C THR A 183 11.21 -15.90 16.58
N GLU A 184 10.33 -14.93 16.89
CA GLU A 184 10.65 -13.51 16.99
C GLU A 184 11.22 -12.90 15.69
N GLU A 185 11.07 -13.59 14.56
CA GLU A 185 11.52 -13.15 13.24
C GLU A 185 10.45 -12.31 12.56
N PHE A 186 10.89 -11.30 11.82
CA PHE A 186 10.02 -10.47 11.00
C PHE A 186 9.59 -11.19 9.72
N MET A 187 8.35 -10.91 9.32
CA MET A 187 7.78 -11.38 8.07
C MET A 187 7.21 -10.23 7.25
N MET A 188 7.46 -10.27 5.94
CA MET A 188 6.81 -9.39 4.97
C MET A 188 5.43 -9.95 4.62
N ILE A 189 4.43 -9.08 4.57
CA ILE A 189 3.06 -9.42 4.12
C ILE A 189 2.94 -9.02 2.64
N LEU A 190 2.94 -10.01 1.77
CA LEU A 190 2.97 -9.86 0.32
C LEU A 190 1.68 -10.36 -0.34
N GLN A 191 1.41 -9.88 -1.55
CA GLN A 191 0.39 -10.46 -2.42
C GLN A 191 0.67 -11.95 -2.64
N PHE A 192 -0.35 -12.79 -2.46
CA PHE A 192 -0.24 -14.22 -2.71
C PHE A 192 -0.24 -14.50 -4.21
N ALA A 193 0.84 -15.11 -4.70
CA ALA A 193 0.97 -15.56 -6.08
C ALA A 193 0.43 -16.98 -6.23
N ASN A 194 -0.83 -17.10 -6.68
CA ASN A 194 -1.56 -18.36 -6.69
C ASN A 194 -1.03 -19.39 -7.70
N GLU A 195 -0.35 -18.95 -8.75
CA GLU A 195 0.30 -19.84 -9.75
C GLU A 195 1.74 -20.21 -9.36
N GLY A 196 2.25 -19.69 -8.24
CA GLY A 196 3.62 -19.89 -7.79
C GLY A 196 4.64 -19.09 -8.62
N ASN A 197 5.80 -19.68 -8.90
CA ASN A 197 6.85 -19.04 -9.68
C ASN A 197 6.84 -19.50 -11.15
N LEU A 198 7.36 -18.64 -12.05
CA LEU A 198 7.40 -18.88 -13.49
C LEU A 198 8.12 -20.19 -13.83
N ARG A 199 9.16 -20.58 -13.08
CA ARG A 199 9.85 -21.87 -13.26
C ARG A 199 8.88 -23.04 -13.15
N SER A 200 8.04 -23.02 -12.12
CA SER A 200 7.04 -24.07 -11.84
C SER A 200 5.91 -24.05 -12.86
N VAL A 201 5.45 -22.87 -13.27
CA VAL A 201 4.43 -22.72 -14.32
C VAL A 201 4.93 -23.29 -15.64
N LEU A 202 6.15 -22.93 -16.04
CA LEU A 202 6.76 -23.44 -17.27
C LEU A 202 7.02 -24.95 -17.19
N SER A 203 7.51 -25.48 -16.07
CA SER A 203 7.83 -26.91 -15.97
C SER A 203 6.61 -27.82 -16.08
N HIS A 204 5.44 -27.37 -15.61
CA HIS A 204 4.22 -28.19 -15.58
C HIS A 204 3.28 -27.93 -16.75
N ASN A 205 3.31 -26.74 -17.36
CA ASN A 205 2.27 -26.32 -18.29
C ASN A 205 2.78 -25.73 -19.63
N PHE A 206 4.08 -25.82 -19.94
CA PHE A 206 4.68 -25.15 -21.10
C PHE A 206 3.91 -25.32 -22.42
N ASN A 207 3.45 -26.54 -22.71
CA ASN A 207 2.79 -26.89 -23.97
C ASN A 207 1.37 -26.32 -24.08
N ASN A 208 0.74 -25.96 -22.96
CA ASN A 208 -0.62 -25.41 -22.94
C ASN A 208 -0.64 -23.88 -22.81
N ILE A 209 0.51 -23.25 -22.56
CA ILE A 209 0.61 -21.79 -22.53
C ILE A 209 0.58 -21.27 -23.97
N LEU A 210 -0.39 -20.41 -24.27
CA LEU A 210 -0.55 -19.81 -25.59
C LEU A 210 0.62 -18.86 -25.89
N TRP A 211 0.88 -18.61 -27.18
CA TRP A 211 1.91 -17.66 -27.57
C TRP A 211 1.62 -16.24 -27.07
N GLU A 212 0.34 -15.85 -27.05
CA GLU A 212 -0.09 -14.56 -26.49
C GLU A 212 0.24 -14.43 -24.99
N ASP A 213 0.01 -15.47 -24.18
CA ASP A 213 0.37 -15.47 -22.76
C ASP A 213 1.88 -15.35 -22.56
N LYS A 214 2.68 -16.00 -23.41
CA LYS A 214 4.15 -15.90 -23.36
C LYS A 214 4.62 -14.48 -23.65
N ILE A 215 3.99 -13.81 -24.61
CA ILE A 215 4.27 -12.40 -24.92
C ILE A 215 3.89 -11.52 -23.73
N LEU A 216 2.70 -11.73 -23.14
CA LEU A 216 2.28 -11.01 -21.93
C LEU A 216 3.29 -11.19 -20.79
N TYR A 217 3.73 -12.43 -20.52
CA TYR A 217 4.75 -12.67 -19.48
C TYR A 217 6.02 -11.85 -19.71
N LEU A 218 6.50 -11.78 -20.95
CA LEU A 218 7.69 -11.00 -21.31
C LEU A 218 7.45 -9.49 -21.19
N GLU A 219 6.28 -8.99 -21.58
CA GLU A 219 5.91 -7.58 -21.45
C GLU A 219 5.88 -7.14 -19.98
N TRP A 220 5.26 -7.94 -19.10
CA TRP A 220 5.24 -7.68 -17.65
C TRP A 220 6.65 -7.68 -17.06
N LEU A 221 7.51 -8.62 -17.46
CA LEU A 221 8.91 -8.67 -17.01
C LEU A 221 9.74 -7.48 -17.50
N ALA A 222 9.59 -7.11 -18.78
CA ALA A 222 10.29 -5.97 -19.34
C ALA A 222 9.86 -4.66 -18.67
N ALA A 223 8.56 -4.47 -18.45
CA ALA A 223 8.03 -3.36 -17.68
C ALA A 223 8.58 -3.36 -16.24
N GLY A 224 8.58 -4.53 -15.60
CA GLY A 224 9.07 -4.70 -14.25
C GLY A 224 10.53 -4.31 -14.08
N LEU A 225 11.40 -4.77 -14.98
CA LEU A 225 12.82 -4.43 -14.98
C LEU A 225 13.05 -2.95 -15.27
N LYS A 226 12.33 -2.39 -16.26
CA LYS A 226 12.41 -0.97 -16.58
C LYS A 226 12.14 -0.10 -15.35
N TYR A 227 11.07 -0.36 -14.60
CA TYR A 227 10.75 0.41 -13.39
C TYR A 227 11.79 0.22 -12.29
N LEU A 228 12.32 -1.00 -12.12
CA LEU A 228 13.37 -1.26 -11.13
C LEU A 228 14.65 -0.46 -11.47
N HIS A 229 15.02 -0.41 -12.75
CA HIS A 229 16.17 0.35 -13.26
C HIS A 229 15.96 1.87 -13.18
N GLU A 230 14.75 2.37 -13.45
CA GLU A 230 14.41 3.79 -13.28
C GLU A 230 14.56 4.26 -11.83
N LEU A 231 14.36 3.36 -10.85
CA LEU A 231 14.64 3.60 -9.44
C LEU A 231 16.13 3.48 -9.08
N GLY A 232 16.99 3.13 -10.05
CA GLY A 232 18.44 2.95 -9.87
C GLY A 232 18.84 1.62 -9.24
N TYR A 233 17.94 0.63 -9.21
CA TYR A 233 18.20 -0.70 -8.65
C TYR A 233 18.45 -1.74 -9.74
N PHE A 234 19.36 -2.67 -9.47
CA PHE A 234 19.58 -3.88 -10.26
C PHE A 234 19.17 -5.07 -9.41
N HIS A 235 18.51 -6.06 -10.02
CA HIS A 235 18.00 -7.21 -9.28
C HIS A 235 19.14 -8.09 -8.77
N LYS A 236 20.16 -8.29 -9.62
CA LYS A 236 21.37 -9.12 -9.40
C LYS A 236 21.14 -10.64 -9.21
N ASP A 237 19.90 -11.07 -9.05
CA ASP A 237 19.53 -12.50 -8.97
C ASP A 237 18.25 -12.82 -9.76
N LEU A 238 18.13 -12.27 -10.97
CA LEU A 238 16.92 -12.45 -11.77
C LEU A 238 16.92 -13.83 -12.44
N HIS A 239 15.95 -14.66 -12.08
CA HIS A 239 15.70 -15.96 -12.72
C HIS A 239 14.22 -16.36 -12.58
N SER A 240 13.79 -17.37 -13.34
CA SER A 240 12.38 -17.84 -13.34
C SER A 240 11.83 -18.30 -11.99
N GLY A 241 12.68 -18.60 -11.01
CA GLY A 241 12.22 -18.88 -9.63
C GLY A 241 11.90 -17.64 -8.79
N ASN A 242 12.39 -16.47 -9.20
CA ASN A 242 12.20 -15.17 -8.53
C ASN A 242 11.16 -14.32 -9.27
N ILE A 243 10.48 -14.93 -10.25
CA ILE A 243 9.36 -14.34 -10.98
C ILE A 243 8.11 -15.05 -10.49
N LEU A 244 7.23 -14.33 -9.80
CA LEU A 244 5.95 -14.84 -9.32
C LEU A 244 4.86 -14.62 -10.37
N GLN A 245 3.90 -15.53 -10.44
CA GLN A 245 2.82 -15.53 -11.41
C GLN A 245 1.45 -15.34 -10.76
N ILE A 246 0.67 -14.41 -11.29
CA ILE A 246 -0.71 -14.16 -10.93
C ILE A 246 -1.50 -14.07 -12.24
N ARG A 247 -2.22 -15.13 -12.59
CA ARG A 247 -2.87 -15.23 -13.92
C ARG A 247 -1.83 -15.04 -15.04
N THR A 248 -2.00 -14.03 -15.88
CA THR A 248 -1.07 -13.67 -16.97
C THR A 248 -0.03 -12.61 -16.57
N GLU A 249 0.02 -12.24 -15.28
CA GLU A 249 0.85 -11.16 -14.74
C GLU A 249 2.13 -11.74 -14.11
N SER A 250 3.29 -11.30 -14.62
CA SER A 250 4.61 -11.67 -14.09
C SER A 250 5.13 -10.58 -13.14
N HIS A 251 5.46 -10.96 -11.90
CA HIS A 251 6.00 -10.02 -10.90
C HIS A 251 7.41 -10.41 -10.49
N ILE A 252 8.32 -9.44 -10.52
CA ILE A 252 9.69 -9.61 -9.99
C ILE A 252 9.62 -9.62 -8.46
N SER A 253 10.34 -10.53 -7.84
CA SER A 253 10.39 -10.73 -6.39
C SER A 253 11.80 -11.11 -5.93
N ASP A 254 12.01 -11.09 -4.62
CA ASP A 254 13.28 -11.45 -3.98
C ASP A 254 14.43 -10.46 -4.22
N PHE A 255 14.36 -9.35 -3.49
CA PHE A 255 15.31 -8.23 -3.64
C PHE A 255 16.50 -8.32 -2.67
N GLY A 256 16.76 -9.48 -2.05
CA GLY A 256 17.80 -9.64 -1.02
C GLY A 256 19.22 -9.33 -1.52
N LEU A 257 19.48 -9.53 -2.83
CA LEU A 257 20.76 -9.19 -3.48
C LEU A 257 20.69 -7.88 -4.29
N SER A 258 19.54 -7.22 -4.32
CA SER A 258 19.34 -6.03 -5.14
C SER A 258 20.04 -4.80 -4.56
N GLY A 259 20.42 -3.90 -5.45
CA GLY A 259 21.05 -2.64 -5.05
C GLY A 259 21.59 -1.85 -6.24
N PRO A 260 22.24 -0.71 -5.99
CA PRO A 260 22.79 0.13 -7.06
C PRO A 260 23.88 -0.61 -7.86
N SER A 261 24.05 -0.21 -9.12
CA SER A 261 25.09 -0.72 -10.03
C SER A 261 26.50 -0.57 -9.48
N ASN A 262 26.75 0.53 -8.76
CA ASN A 262 28.11 0.95 -8.40
C ASN A 262 28.72 0.13 -7.25
N LYS A 263 27.96 -0.81 -6.67
CA LYS A 263 28.43 -1.83 -5.73
C LYS A 263 28.47 -3.18 -6.44
N GLN A 264 29.40 -3.35 -7.39
CA GLN A 264 29.72 -4.67 -7.92
C GLN A 264 30.77 -5.31 -7.00
N LYS A 265 30.46 -6.50 -6.47
CA LYS A 265 31.50 -7.51 -6.22
C LYS A 265 31.85 -8.07 -7.60
N SER A 266 33.14 -8.24 -7.86
CA SER A 266 33.76 -8.52 -9.16
C SER A 266 33.44 -9.91 -9.72
N ASP A 267 32.17 -10.18 -10.01
CA ASP A 267 31.78 -11.37 -10.75
C ASP A 267 31.11 -10.90 -12.04
N ASP A 268 31.65 -11.29 -13.19
CA ASP A 268 31.22 -10.95 -14.57
C ASP A 268 29.82 -11.47 -14.95
N LYS A 269 28.88 -11.53 -14.01
CA LYS A 269 27.50 -11.92 -14.25
C LYS A 269 26.71 -10.74 -14.80
N ILE A 270 26.00 -10.97 -15.90
CA ILE A 270 24.98 -10.04 -16.42
C ILE A 270 23.94 -9.85 -15.31
N CYS A 271 23.98 -8.68 -14.68
CA CYS A 271 23.01 -8.28 -13.68
C CYS A 271 21.78 -7.77 -14.43
N GLY A 272 20.71 -8.55 -14.41
CA GLY A 272 19.38 -8.08 -14.77
C GLY A 272 18.91 -6.96 -13.85
#